data_AF-A0A1X0VC74-F1
#
_entry.id   AF-A0A1X0VC74-F1
#
_cell.length_a   1.000
_cell.length_b   1.000
_cell.length_c   1.000
_cell.angle_alpha   90.00
_cell.angle_beta   90.00
_cell.angle_gamma   90.00
#
_symmetry.space_group_name_H-M   'P 1'
#
loop_
_entity.id
_entity.type
_entity.pdbx_description
1 polymer ?
#
loop_
_entity_poly.entity_id
_entity_poly.type
_entity_poly.pdbx_seq_one_letter_code
_entity_poly.pdbx_strand_id
1 'polypeptide(L)'
;MSSMFSNTSGLTSLDLSDWDVTNVTNMSSMFSNTSGLTSLDLSDWDVTNVTNMSSMFSDTSRLTSLDLSDWDVTNVTNMNYMFYQATRLRTLDISNWSTSSLAVVSMFFNTFDLWKITLGPNVKFAAHPSFRSAPAAGTTIPGTSYTTTAASWQIVGTGTEFNPKGAMVTTTEMYADRTEPVTYVWANKAEASTPAIDTISSLTFGTLAASDFFNGNSPLATNMTTGSVALEDLDNITTYNVTVAQTSDWITDGESATIAKSNLEIKYGTSDLSTSASSFWSGTSATATKNIAFNHDTTKNFSIWLNPSTVLNTALLGKQLESELTWTLSETP
;
A
#
# COMPACT_ATOMS: atom_id res chain seq x y z
N MET A 1 9.97 -40.31 -7.10
CA MET A 1 11.10 -39.75 -6.33
C MET A 1 10.64 -39.38 -4.91
N SER A 2 10.18 -40.35 -4.11
CA SER A 2 9.76 -40.09 -2.72
C SER A 2 10.95 -40.05 -1.76
N SER A 3 10.91 -39.12 -0.79
CA SER A 3 11.86 -39.02 0.34
C SER A 3 13.35 -38.87 -0.02
N MET A 4 13.68 -38.50 -1.25
CA MET A 4 15.05 -38.55 -1.77
C MET A 4 16.06 -37.70 -0.98
N PHE A 5 15.65 -36.50 -0.54
CA PHE A 5 16.47 -35.60 0.29
C PHE A 5 15.95 -35.51 1.73
N SER A 6 15.09 -36.44 2.14
CA SER A 6 14.47 -36.40 3.45
C SER A 6 15.52 -36.56 4.56
N ASN A 7 15.38 -35.77 5.64
CA ASN A 7 16.28 -35.75 6.80
C ASN A 7 17.72 -35.32 6.49
N THR A 8 17.98 -34.70 5.33
CA THR A 8 19.30 -34.18 4.99
C THR A 8 19.53 -32.78 5.58
N SER A 9 19.59 -32.69 6.91
CA SER A 9 19.69 -31.40 7.64
C SER A 9 20.95 -30.57 7.33
N GLY A 10 22.01 -31.20 6.81
CA GLY A 10 23.23 -30.53 6.35
C GLY A 10 23.15 -29.99 4.91
N LEU A 11 22.12 -30.33 4.15
CA LEU A 11 21.94 -29.85 2.78
C LEU A 11 21.49 -28.39 2.81
N THR A 12 22.30 -27.48 2.27
CA THR A 12 22.04 -26.03 2.31
C THR A 12 21.60 -25.44 0.96
N SER A 13 22.01 -26.09 -0.13
CA SER A 13 21.68 -25.77 -1.52
C SER A 13 21.66 -27.05 -2.36
N LEU A 14 20.91 -27.03 -3.45
CA LEU A 14 20.85 -28.12 -4.42
C LEU A 14 20.66 -27.52 -5.81
N ASP A 15 21.42 -28.01 -6.78
CA ASP A 15 21.22 -27.69 -8.19
C ASP A 15 20.36 -28.80 -8.83
N LEU A 16 19.21 -28.40 -9.35
CA LEU A 16 18.18 -29.27 -9.94
C LEU A 16 17.87 -28.91 -11.40
N SER A 17 18.64 -28.00 -12.00
CA SER A 17 18.34 -27.42 -13.32
C SER A 17 18.27 -28.46 -14.45
N ASP A 18 19.05 -29.54 -14.37
CA ASP A 18 19.07 -30.61 -15.38
C ASP A 18 18.06 -31.74 -15.12
N TRP A 19 17.17 -31.61 -14.13
CA TRP A 19 16.28 -32.70 -13.74
C TRP A 19 15.02 -32.75 -14.61
N ASP A 20 14.90 -33.80 -15.42
CA ASP A 20 13.63 -34.17 -16.04
C ASP A 20 12.76 -34.96 -15.04
N VAL A 21 11.72 -34.30 -14.51
CA VAL A 21 10.75 -34.89 -13.58
C VAL A 21 9.40 -35.22 -14.23
N THR A 22 9.26 -35.08 -15.55
CA THR A 22 7.99 -35.21 -16.29
C THR A 22 7.29 -36.56 -16.05
N ASN A 23 8.05 -37.63 -15.80
CA ASN A 23 7.51 -38.99 -15.59
C ASN A 23 7.34 -39.35 -14.10
N VAL A 24 7.65 -38.43 -13.17
CA VAL A 24 7.59 -38.69 -11.74
C VAL A 24 6.13 -38.65 -11.27
N THR A 25 5.66 -39.75 -10.67
CA THR A 25 4.28 -39.83 -10.16
C THR A 25 4.16 -39.64 -8.64
N ASN A 26 5.28 -39.69 -7.91
CA ASN A 26 5.30 -39.58 -6.45
C ASN A 26 6.53 -38.80 -5.98
N MET A 27 6.29 -37.65 -5.34
CA MET A 27 7.28 -36.76 -4.73
C MET A 27 7.08 -36.60 -3.21
N SER A 28 6.33 -37.51 -2.58
CA SER A 28 6.03 -37.45 -1.15
C SER A 28 7.31 -37.33 -0.32
N SER A 29 7.33 -36.41 0.63
CA SER A 29 8.43 -36.18 1.57
C SER A 29 9.79 -35.90 0.94
N MET A 30 9.86 -35.53 -0.36
CA MET A 30 11.12 -35.40 -1.08
C MET A 30 12.15 -34.49 -0.38
N PHE A 31 11.69 -33.37 0.19
CA PHE A 31 12.49 -32.44 0.98
C PHE A 31 12.02 -32.36 2.44
N SER A 32 11.41 -33.40 2.99
CA SER A 32 10.96 -33.41 4.38
C SER A 32 12.15 -33.40 5.35
N ASN A 33 12.11 -32.58 6.41
CA ASN A 33 13.16 -32.45 7.42
C ASN A 33 14.52 -31.99 6.86
N THR A 34 14.51 -31.26 5.74
CA THR A 34 15.70 -30.68 5.12
C THR A 34 16.00 -29.30 5.71
N SER A 35 16.22 -29.26 7.03
CA SER A 35 16.26 -28.02 7.79
C SER A 35 17.43 -27.09 7.45
N GLY A 36 18.45 -27.56 6.74
CA GLY A 36 19.57 -26.75 6.25
C GLY A 36 19.23 -25.92 5.01
N LEU A 37 18.22 -26.33 4.24
CA LEU A 37 17.94 -25.80 2.90
C LEU A 37 17.39 -24.38 3.01
N THR A 38 18.03 -23.44 2.32
CA THR A 38 17.69 -22.00 2.40
C THR A 38 16.97 -21.48 1.16
N SER A 39 17.24 -22.09 0.01
CA SER A 39 16.63 -21.79 -1.28
C SER A 39 16.52 -23.09 -2.07
N LEU A 40 15.54 -23.13 -2.97
CA LEU A 40 15.30 -24.25 -3.86
C LEU A 40 14.61 -23.71 -5.11
N ASP A 41 15.24 -23.91 -6.26
CA ASP A 41 14.66 -23.56 -7.55
C ASP A 41 13.99 -24.79 -8.15
N LEU A 42 12.70 -24.68 -8.44
CA LEU A 42 11.83 -25.73 -9.00
C LEU A 42 11.00 -25.19 -10.18
N SER A 43 11.39 -24.02 -10.73
CA SER A 43 10.62 -23.33 -11.76
C SER A 43 10.49 -24.15 -13.06
N ASP A 44 11.52 -24.93 -13.40
CA ASP A 44 11.53 -25.77 -14.61
C ASP A 44 10.82 -27.14 -14.44
N TRP A 45 10.24 -27.43 -13.27
CA TRP A 45 9.64 -28.74 -13.01
C TRP A 45 8.23 -28.87 -13.58
N ASP A 46 8.06 -29.74 -14.58
CA ASP A 46 6.76 -30.23 -15.00
C ASP A 46 6.26 -31.33 -14.04
N VAL A 47 5.36 -30.95 -13.13
CA VAL A 47 4.77 -31.82 -12.11
C VAL A 47 3.40 -32.40 -12.51
N THR A 48 2.98 -32.23 -13.78
CA THR A 48 1.63 -32.62 -14.25
C THR A 48 1.28 -34.09 -13.96
N ASN A 49 2.27 -35.00 -13.98
CA ASN A 49 2.05 -36.43 -13.71
C ASN A 49 2.13 -36.83 -12.23
N VAL A 50 2.47 -35.90 -11.33
CA VAL A 50 2.62 -36.18 -9.91
C VAL A 50 1.25 -36.38 -9.27
N THR A 51 1.08 -37.50 -8.58
CA THR A 51 -0.18 -37.85 -7.88
C THR A 51 -0.07 -37.70 -6.36
N ASN A 52 1.14 -37.65 -5.81
CA ASN A 52 1.38 -37.55 -4.36
C ASN A 52 2.52 -36.57 -4.04
N MET A 53 2.20 -35.51 -3.30
CA MET A 53 3.13 -34.48 -2.80
C MET A 53 3.08 -34.36 -1.27
N SER A 54 2.55 -35.37 -0.55
CA SER A 54 2.38 -35.30 0.90
C SER A 54 3.71 -35.05 1.60
N SER A 55 3.74 -34.10 2.54
CA SER A 55 4.91 -33.71 3.33
C SER A 55 6.15 -33.28 2.52
N MET A 56 6.00 -32.92 1.24
CA MET A 56 7.15 -32.64 0.35
C MET A 56 8.12 -31.59 0.92
N PHE A 57 7.60 -30.53 1.55
CA PHE A 57 8.38 -29.47 2.21
C PHE A 57 8.11 -29.42 3.73
N SER A 58 7.75 -30.55 4.35
CA SER A 58 7.56 -30.60 5.81
C SER A 58 8.88 -30.34 6.53
N ASP A 59 8.87 -29.52 7.57
CA ASP A 59 10.02 -29.20 8.42
C ASP A 59 11.24 -28.62 7.66
N THR A 60 11.03 -27.95 6.52
CA THR A 60 12.06 -27.14 5.82
C THR A 60 12.25 -25.79 6.51
N SER A 61 12.71 -25.81 7.76
CA SER A 61 12.67 -24.66 8.68
C SER A 61 13.58 -23.48 8.31
N ARG A 62 14.43 -23.58 7.28
CA ARG A 62 15.28 -22.47 6.79
C ARG A 62 14.88 -21.92 5.42
N LEU A 63 13.94 -22.58 4.73
CA LEU A 63 13.49 -22.19 3.41
C LEU A 63 12.56 -20.98 3.53
N THR A 64 12.93 -19.86 2.90
CA THR A 64 12.18 -18.59 3.06
C THR A 64 11.15 -18.33 1.97
N SER A 65 11.33 -18.93 0.80
CA SER A 65 10.48 -18.74 -0.37
C SER A 65 10.50 -19.99 -1.24
N LEU A 66 9.41 -20.23 -1.95
CA LEU A 66 9.26 -21.25 -2.97
C LEU A 66 8.46 -20.63 -4.12
N ASP A 67 8.97 -20.75 -5.34
CA ASP A 67 8.19 -20.46 -6.53
C ASP A 67 7.57 -21.76 -7.03
N LEU A 68 6.24 -21.83 -6.95
CA LEU A 68 5.41 -22.96 -7.38
C LEU A 68 4.30 -22.48 -8.33
N SER A 69 4.44 -21.28 -8.88
CA SER A 69 3.39 -20.60 -9.62
C SER A 69 3.05 -21.31 -10.95
N ASP A 70 4.04 -21.99 -11.55
CA ASP A 70 3.89 -22.74 -12.80
C ASP A 70 3.43 -24.21 -12.60
N TRP A 71 3.26 -24.66 -11.36
CA TRP A 71 2.90 -26.05 -11.09
C TRP A 71 1.43 -26.34 -11.41
N ASP A 72 1.20 -27.22 -12.40
CA ASP A 72 -0.10 -27.86 -12.61
C ASP A 72 -0.25 -29.07 -11.67
N VAL A 73 -1.05 -28.89 -10.62
CA VAL A 73 -1.31 -29.91 -9.60
C VAL A 73 -2.63 -30.66 -9.78
N THR A 74 -3.25 -30.59 -10.96
CA THR A 74 -4.59 -31.17 -11.20
C THR A 74 -4.68 -32.69 -10.98
N ASN A 75 -3.57 -33.42 -11.18
CA ASN A 75 -3.51 -34.86 -10.96
C ASN A 75 -3.09 -35.25 -9.53
N VAL A 76 -2.71 -34.28 -8.69
CA VAL A 76 -2.31 -34.57 -7.31
C VAL A 76 -3.54 -34.99 -6.53
N THR A 77 -3.45 -36.11 -5.83
CA THR A 77 -4.52 -36.67 -4.98
C THR A 77 -4.21 -36.57 -3.50
N ASN A 78 -2.97 -36.24 -3.12
CA ASN A 78 -2.55 -36.10 -1.73
C ASN A 78 -1.50 -35.00 -1.55
N MET A 79 -1.85 -33.97 -0.76
CA MET A 79 -0.99 -32.86 -0.34
C MET A 79 -0.97 -32.67 1.18
N ASN A 80 -1.28 -33.71 1.93
CA ASN A 80 -1.30 -33.61 3.39
C ASN A 80 0.06 -33.17 3.90
N TYR A 81 0.07 -32.24 4.85
CA TYR A 81 1.28 -31.73 5.50
C TYR A 81 2.33 -31.11 4.55
N MET A 82 1.97 -30.68 3.34
CA MET A 82 2.93 -30.24 2.31
C MET A 82 3.93 -29.18 2.79
N PHE A 83 3.48 -28.20 3.59
CA PHE A 83 4.31 -27.15 4.21
C PHE A 83 4.28 -27.21 5.75
N TYR A 84 3.97 -28.38 6.33
CA TYR A 84 3.89 -28.56 7.77
C TYR A 84 5.22 -28.18 8.44
N GLN A 85 5.18 -27.27 9.40
CA GLN A 85 6.37 -26.72 10.08
C GLN A 85 7.43 -26.10 9.15
N ALA A 86 7.05 -25.59 7.97
CA ALA A 86 7.91 -24.72 7.17
C ALA A 86 7.97 -23.32 7.83
N THR A 87 8.59 -23.25 9.01
CA THR A 87 8.46 -22.13 9.96
C THR A 87 8.93 -20.79 9.42
N ARG A 88 9.87 -20.79 8.47
CA ARG A 88 10.45 -19.58 7.86
C ARG A 88 9.94 -19.27 6.45
N LEU A 89 9.04 -20.07 5.90
CA LEU A 89 8.43 -19.80 4.60
C LEU A 89 7.61 -18.51 4.69
N ARG A 90 7.96 -17.49 3.90
CA ARG A 90 7.42 -16.13 4.02
C ARG A 90 6.30 -15.84 3.05
N THR A 91 6.47 -16.31 1.83
CA THR A 91 5.62 -15.99 0.70
C THR A 91 5.30 -17.27 -0.07
N LEU A 92 4.08 -17.36 -0.58
CA LEU A 92 3.68 -18.46 -1.45
C LEU A 92 2.67 -17.98 -2.50
N ASP A 93 2.88 -18.33 -3.76
CA ASP A 93 1.88 -18.16 -4.79
C ASP A 93 1.39 -19.55 -5.25
N ILE A 94 0.10 -19.80 -5.04
CA ILE A 94 -0.59 -21.01 -5.51
C ILE A 94 -1.86 -20.63 -6.28
N SER A 95 -1.88 -19.47 -6.93
CA SER A 95 -3.04 -18.98 -7.67
C SER A 95 -3.52 -19.94 -8.77
N ASN A 96 -2.59 -20.70 -9.35
CA ASN A 96 -2.88 -21.60 -10.46
C ASN A 96 -3.29 -23.01 -10.01
N TRP A 97 -3.23 -23.30 -8.70
CA TRP A 97 -3.54 -24.62 -8.20
C TRP A 97 -5.04 -24.92 -8.25
N SER A 98 -5.37 -26.18 -8.59
CA SER A 98 -6.71 -26.73 -8.44
C SER A 98 -6.71 -27.78 -7.34
N THR A 99 -7.20 -27.40 -6.16
CA THR A 99 -7.26 -28.29 -4.97
C THR A 99 -8.69 -28.73 -4.65
N SER A 100 -9.65 -28.43 -5.53
CA SER A 100 -11.08 -28.61 -5.32
C SER A 100 -11.55 -30.05 -5.03
N SER A 101 -10.74 -31.05 -5.38
CA SER A 101 -10.99 -32.47 -5.12
C SER A 101 -10.29 -33.00 -3.85
N LEU A 102 -9.53 -32.18 -3.14
CA LEU A 102 -8.58 -32.63 -2.11
C LEU A 102 -9.05 -32.36 -0.67
N ALA A 103 -8.99 -33.42 0.14
CA ALA A 103 -9.02 -33.32 1.59
C ALA A 103 -7.62 -32.98 2.10
N VAL A 104 -7.28 -31.69 2.10
CA VAL A 104 -5.99 -31.21 2.61
C VAL A 104 -6.00 -31.17 4.14
N VAL A 105 -5.08 -31.89 4.78
CA VAL A 105 -4.91 -31.91 6.23
C VAL A 105 -3.63 -31.19 6.64
N SER A 106 -3.77 -30.19 7.52
CA SER A 106 -2.68 -29.50 8.21
C SER A 106 -1.53 -29.03 7.32
N MET A 107 -1.84 -28.62 6.08
CA MET A 107 -0.86 -28.20 5.08
C MET A 107 0.02 -27.05 5.57
N PHE A 108 -0.55 -26.06 6.26
CA PHE A 108 0.15 -24.85 6.74
C PHE A 108 0.33 -24.80 8.25
N PHE A 109 0.16 -25.93 8.95
CA PHE A 109 0.35 -25.93 10.40
C PHE A 109 1.78 -25.52 10.75
N ASN A 110 1.94 -24.54 11.65
CA ASN A 110 3.22 -23.96 12.08
C ASN A 110 4.06 -23.29 10.96
N THR A 111 3.46 -22.74 9.90
CA THR A 111 4.13 -21.80 8.98
C THR A 111 4.16 -20.39 9.58
N PHE A 112 4.99 -20.16 10.60
CA PHE A 112 4.95 -18.94 11.41
C PHE A 112 5.24 -17.65 10.65
N ASP A 113 6.16 -17.70 9.68
CA ASP A 113 6.59 -16.52 8.95
C ASP A 113 5.78 -16.26 7.67
N LEU A 114 4.80 -17.12 7.34
CA LEU A 114 4.00 -16.98 6.12
C LEU A 114 3.09 -15.76 6.27
N TRP A 115 3.52 -14.65 5.68
CA TRP A 115 2.87 -13.35 5.79
C TRP A 115 2.22 -12.89 4.49
N LYS A 116 2.54 -13.52 3.35
CA LYS A 116 1.94 -13.25 2.05
C LYS A 116 1.55 -14.56 1.36
N ILE A 117 0.33 -14.63 0.87
CA ILE A 117 -0.13 -15.75 0.04
C ILE A 117 -1.10 -15.30 -1.05
N THR A 118 -0.93 -15.82 -2.26
CA THR A 118 -1.90 -15.67 -3.35
C THR A 118 -2.68 -16.96 -3.53
N LEU A 119 -4.01 -16.87 -3.51
CA LEU A 119 -4.94 -17.99 -3.67
C LEU A 119 -5.81 -17.79 -4.91
N GLY A 120 -5.95 -18.83 -5.72
CA GLY A 120 -6.79 -18.82 -6.92
C GLY A 120 -8.23 -19.24 -6.69
N PRO A 121 -9.10 -19.08 -7.71
CA PRO A 121 -10.50 -19.52 -7.66
C PRO A 121 -10.67 -21.02 -7.48
N ASN A 122 -9.69 -21.81 -7.93
CA ASN A 122 -9.73 -23.27 -7.83
C ASN A 122 -9.00 -23.82 -6.60
N VAL A 123 -8.42 -22.95 -5.77
CA VAL A 123 -7.83 -23.32 -4.48
C VAL A 123 -8.93 -23.40 -3.44
N LYS A 124 -9.44 -24.61 -3.23
CA LYS A 124 -10.46 -24.93 -2.22
C LYS A 124 -9.92 -25.92 -1.22
N PHE A 125 -10.27 -25.74 0.05
CA PHE A 125 -9.87 -26.64 1.12
C PHE A 125 -11.12 -27.33 1.68
N ALA A 126 -11.23 -28.65 1.50
CA ALA A 126 -12.36 -29.41 2.03
C ALA A 126 -12.34 -29.51 3.58
N ALA A 127 -11.18 -29.30 4.20
CA ALA A 127 -10.98 -29.22 5.64
C ALA A 127 -10.05 -28.03 5.98
N HIS A 128 -10.05 -27.59 7.24
CA HIS A 128 -9.25 -26.44 7.66
C HIS A 128 -7.74 -26.69 7.40
N PRO A 129 -7.08 -25.93 6.51
CA PRO A 129 -5.70 -26.19 6.08
C PRO A 129 -4.64 -25.75 7.12
N SER A 130 -5.09 -25.25 8.27
CA SER A 130 -4.27 -24.82 9.41
C SER A 130 -3.46 -23.56 9.19
N PHE A 131 -3.96 -22.58 8.41
CA PHE A 131 -3.33 -21.25 8.41
C PHE A 131 -3.34 -20.65 9.80
N ARG A 132 -2.24 -19.98 10.11
CA ARG A 132 -2.12 -19.20 11.33
C ARG A 132 -2.84 -17.87 11.18
N SER A 133 -3.49 -17.43 12.25
CA SER A 133 -3.96 -16.05 12.36
C SER A 133 -2.79 -15.08 12.23
N ALA A 134 -3.01 -13.95 11.57
CA ALA A 134 -2.05 -12.86 11.55
C ALA A 134 -1.69 -12.44 12.99
N PRO A 135 -0.42 -12.10 13.27
CA PRO A 135 0.03 -11.75 14.61
C PRO A 135 -0.51 -10.39 15.05
N ALA A 136 -0.42 -10.09 16.35
CA ALA A 136 -0.85 -8.81 16.90
C ALA A 136 -0.15 -7.61 16.23
N ALA A 137 -0.79 -6.44 16.26
CA ALA A 137 -0.21 -5.19 15.78
C ALA A 137 1.17 -4.92 16.41
N GLY A 138 2.07 -4.29 15.66
CA GLY A 138 3.46 -4.04 16.04
C GLY A 138 4.39 -5.24 15.85
N THR A 139 3.92 -6.34 15.24
CA THR A 139 4.80 -7.47 14.91
C THR A 139 5.53 -7.18 13.61
N THR A 140 6.86 -7.31 13.61
CA THR A 140 7.67 -7.15 12.39
C THR A 140 7.33 -8.22 11.36
N ILE A 141 7.10 -7.79 10.11
CA ILE A 141 6.89 -8.68 8.97
C ILE A 141 8.22 -9.37 8.63
N PRO A 142 8.26 -10.72 8.58
CA PRO A 142 9.48 -11.49 8.40
C PRO A 142 10.30 -11.06 7.18
N GLY A 143 11.56 -10.68 7.43
CA GLY A 143 12.49 -10.27 6.37
C GLY A 143 12.39 -8.81 5.93
N THR A 144 11.65 -7.98 6.66
CA THR A 144 11.44 -6.57 6.32
C THR A 144 11.53 -5.68 7.57
N SER A 145 11.48 -4.36 7.40
CA SER A 145 11.32 -3.40 8.51
C SER A 145 9.86 -3.10 8.86
N TYR A 146 8.90 -3.53 8.05
CA TYR A 146 7.49 -3.22 8.24
C TYR A 146 6.89 -3.94 9.46
N THR A 147 5.89 -3.34 10.08
CA THR A 147 5.14 -3.95 11.20
C THR A 147 3.66 -4.10 10.88
N THR A 148 3.01 -5.06 11.52
CA THR A 148 1.57 -5.27 11.37
C THR A 148 0.78 -4.14 12.02
N THR A 149 -0.33 -3.75 11.42
CA THR A 149 -1.25 -2.72 11.95
C THR A 149 -2.42 -3.32 12.72
N ALA A 150 -2.73 -4.60 12.50
CA ALA A 150 -3.81 -5.31 13.17
C ALA A 150 -3.53 -6.83 13.23
N ALA A 151 -4.23 -7.52 14.14
CA ALA A 151 -4.25 -8.98 14.23
C ALA A 151 -5.16 -9.61 13.15
N SER A 152 -4.98 -9.22 11.89
CA SER A 152 -5.81 -9.62 10.76
C SER A 152 -4.97 -9.83 9.51
N TRP A 153 -5.44 -10.67 8.60
CA TRP A 153 -5.00 -10.63 7.21
C TRP A 153 -5.71 -9.48 6.50
N GLN A 154 -5.15 -9.04 5.38
CA GLN A 154 -5.73 -8.00 4.54
C GLN A 154 -5.52 -8.35 3.07
N ILE A 155 -6.56 -8.14 2.27
CA ILE A 155 -6.47 -8.24 0.81
C ILE A 155 -5.63 -7.06 0.31
N VAL A 156 -4.69 -7.30 -0.61
CA VAL A 156 -3.87 -6.22 -1.19
C VAL A 156 -4.76 -5.17 -1.88
N GLY A 157 -5.70 -5.64 -2.71
CA GLY A 157 -6.68 -4.79 -3.39
C GLY A 157 -6.00 -3.83 -4.38
N THR A 158 -6.37 -2.57 -4.36
CA THR A 158 -5.73 -1.50 -5.16
C THR A 158 -4.41 -1.00 -4.56
N GLY A 159 -4.00 -1.54 -3.40
CA GLY A 159 -2.76 -1.18 -2.71
C GLY A 159 -1.54 -1.97 -3.16
N THR A 160 -0.50 -1.93 -2.32
CA THR A 160 0.71 -2.75 -2.49
C THR A 160 0.82 -3.78 -1.37
N GLU A 161 1.77 -4.73 -1.46
CA GLU A 161 1.97 -5.73 -0.39
C GLU A 161 2.39 -5.10 0.96
N PHE A 162 3.02 -3.93 0.92
CA PHE A 162 3.43 -3.13 2.08
C PHE A 162 2.55 -1.89 2.29
N ASN A 163 1.40 -1.78 1.61
CA ASN A 163 0.38 -0.77 1.86
C ASN A 163 -0.98 -1.29 1.32
N PRO A 164 -1.48 -2.43 1.83
CA PRO A 164 -2.72 -3.03 1.36
C PRO A 164 -3.92 -2.11 1.59
N LYS A 165 -4.83 -2.06 0.62
CA LYS A 165 -6.06 -1.22 0.66
C LYS A 165 -7.35 -2.04 0.62
N GLY A 166 -7.24 -3.36 0.46
CA GLY A 166 -8.40 -4.25 0.49
C GLY A 166 -8.92 -4.51 1.89
N ALA A 167 -10.00 -5.30 1.97
CA ALA A 167 -10.67 -5.61 3.22
C ALA A 167 -9.78 -6.43 4.17
N MET A 168 -9.94 -6.18 5.47
CA MET A 168 -9.42 -7.04 6.53
C MET A 168 -10.21 -8.35 6.56
N VAL A 169 -9.50 -9.48 6.68
CA VAL A 169 -10.09 -10.81 6.71
C VAL A 169 -9.45 -11.69 7.77
N THR A 170 -10.26 -12.59 8.32
CA THR A 170 -9.83 -13.71 9.15
C THR A 170 -9.25 -14.84 8.29
N THR A 171 -8.53 -15.77 8.92
CA THR A 171 -8.03 -16.96 8.22
C THR A 171 -9.15 -17.80 7.60
N THR A 172 -10.31 -17.89 8.25
CA THR A 172 -11.46 -18.64 7.72
C THR A 172 -12.04 -17.99 6.46
N GLU A 173 -12.08 -16.66 6.40
CA GLU A 173 -12.57 -15.91 5.22
C GLU A 173 -11.62 -16.04 4.03
N MET A 174 -10.33 -16.31 4.28
CA MET A 174 -9.38 -16.68 3.22
C MET A 174 -9.69 -18.04 2.57
N TYR A 175 -10.70 -18.79 3.01
CA TYR A 175 -11.12 -20.04 2.35
C TYR A 175 -12.43 -19.90 1.59
N ALA A 176 -13.07 -18.73 1.66
CA ALA A 176 -14.31 -18.49 0.95
C ALA A 176 -14.09 -18.61 -0.56
N ASP A 177 -15.16 -18.97 -1.28
CA ASP A 177 -15.15 -19.02 -2.74
C ASP A 177 -14.73 -17.65 -3.30
N ARG A 178 -13.86 -17.69 -4.30
CA ARG A 178 -13.36 -16.51 -5.02
C ARG A 178 -13.47 -16.74 -6.51
N THR A 179 -13.68 -15.68 -7.28
CA THR A 179 -13.83 -15.75 -8.74
C THR A 179 -12.52 -15.49 -9.47
N GLU A 180 -11.55 -14.86 -8.81
CA GLU A 180 -10.25 -14.47 -9.35
C GLU A 180 -9.15 -14.72 -8.31
N PRO A 181 -7.86 -14.75 -8.71
CA PRO A 181 -6.74 -14.76 -7.77
C PRO A 181 -6.78 -13.59 -6.80
N VAL A 182 -6.54 -13.87 -5.51
CA VAL A 182 -6.49 -12.86 -4.45
C VAL A 182 -5.20 -13.03 -3.65
N THR A 183 -4.42 -11.96 -3.55
CA THR A 183 -3.26 -11.89 -2.65
C THR A 183 -3.68 -11.34 -1.30
N TYR A 184 -3.34 -12.09 -0.25
CA TYR A 184 -3.52 -11.74 1.15
C TYR A 184 -2.16 -11.50 1.78
N VAL A 185 -2.06 -10.43 2.57
CA VAL A 185 -0.89 -10.11 3.39
C VAL A 185 -1.30 -9.97 4.85
N TRP A 186 -0.38 -10.11 5.80
CA TRP A 186 -0.64 -9.61 7.15
C TRP A 186 -0.99 -8.12 7.06
N ALA A 187 -2.04 -7.70 7.76
CA ALA A 187 -2.46 -6.31 7.80
C ALA A 187 -1.28 -5.44 8.20
N ASN A 188 -0.89 -4.56 7.30
CA ASN A 188 0.25 -3.70 7.48
C ASN A 188 -0.02 -2.37 6.78
N LYS A 189 0.83 -1.42 7.08
CA LYS A 189 0.94 -0.19 6.31
C LYS A 189 2.43 -0.01 6.09
N ALA A 190 2.78 0.77 5.09
CA ALA A 190 4.15 1.20 4.99
C ALA A 190 4.47 1.81 6.35
N GLU A 191 5.60 1.43 6.98
CA GLU A 191 6.12 2.30 8.02
C GLU A 191 6.08 3.66 7.35
N ALA A 192 5.45 4.59 8.04
CA ALA A 192 5.73 5.93 7.68
C ALA A 192 7.28 6.00 7.73
N SER A 193 7.95 5.94 6.57
CA SER A 193 8.51 7.20 6.13
C SER A 193 7.39 8.14 6.49
N THR A 194 7.53 8.82 7.63
CA THR A 194 6.92 10.13 7.74
C THR A 194 6.96 10.64 6.31
N PRO A 195 5.92 11.24 5.77
CA PRO A 195 6.26 12.30 4.87
C PRO A 195 7.16 13.30 5.65
N ALA A 196 8.41 12.95 6.03
CA ALA A 196 9.56 13.35 5.25
C ALA A 196 9.14 13.37 3.77
N ILE A 197 8.38 14.39 3.40
CA ILE A 197 8.92 15.69 3.03
C ILE A 197 10.46 15.78 3.21
N ASP A 198 11.21 14.76 2.80
CA ASP A 198 12.64 14.83 2.61
C ASP A 198 12.75 15.59 1.31
N THR A 199 12.86 16.91 1.50
CA THR A 199 12.86 17.97 0.49
C THR A 199 11.50 18.21 -0.19
N ILE A 200 10.52 18.77 0.55
CA ILE A 200 9.62 19.73 -0.10
C ILE A 200 10.46 20.98 -0.39
N SER A 201 11.21 20.96 -1.48
CA SER A 201 11.24 22.17 -2.30
C SER A 201 9.88 22.26 -2.98
N SER A 202 8.94 22.91 -2.30
CA SER A 202 7.63 23.34 -2.80
C SER A 202 6.83 22.31 -3.63
N LEU A 203 5.96 21.55 -2.98
CA LEU A 203 4.87 20.84 -3.65
C LEU A 203 3.79 21.88 -3.93
N THR A 204 4.00 22.66 -4.99
CA THR A 204 3.10 23.74 -5.40
C THR A 204 1.85 23.11 -6.03
N PHE A 205 0.70 23.21 -5.36
CA PHE A 205 -0.59 22.73 -5.87
C PHE A 205 -1.18 23.61 -6.99
N GLY A 206 -0.34 24.41 -7.64
CA GLY A 206 -0.67 25.38 -8.66
C GLY A 206 -0.25 26.79 -8.27
N THR A 207 0.08 27.58 -9.29
CA THR A 207 0.32 29.02 -9.21
C THR A 207 -0.90 29.72 -9.79
N LEU A 208 -1.49 30.67 -9.08
CA LEU A 208 -2.46 31.60 -9.67
C LEU A 208 -1.68 32.80 -10.21
N ALA A 209 -1.60 32.93 -11.53
CA ALA A 209 -0.98 34.08 -12.15
C ALA A 209 -2.03 35.17 -12.37
N ALA A 210 -1.62 36.44 -12.38
CA ALA A 210 -2.54 37.55 -12.66
C ALA A 210 -3.26 37.38 -14.00
N SER A 211 -2.59 36.75 -14.98
CA SER A 211 -3.13 36.39 -16.30
C SER A 211 -4.42 35.57 -16.25
N ASP A 212 -4.65 34.80 -15.18
CA ASP A 212 -5.80 33.90 -15.05
C ASP A 212 -7.11 34.63 -14.71
N PHE A 213 -7.03 35.92 -14.37
CA PHE A 213 -8.17 36.76 -14.00
C PHE A 213 -8.61 37.72 -15.13
N PHE A 214 -7.87 37.76 -16.25
CA PHE A 214 -8.21 38.61 -17.39
C PHE A 214 -9.32 37.95 -18.20
N ASN A 215 -10.57 38.34 -17.93
CA ASN A 215 -11.68 38.50 -18.90
C ASN A 215 -13.05 38.75 -18.26
N GLY A 216 -13.12 39.11 -16.97
CA GLY A 216 -14.40 39.47 -16.33
C GLY A 216 -15.38 38.30 -16.17
N ASN A 217 -14.96 37.08 -16.51
CA ASN A 217 -15.62 35.85 -16.13
C ASN A 217 -14.86 35.26 -14.93
N SER A 218 -15.57 34.52 -14.05
CA SER A 218 -14.95 33.69 -13.01
C SER A 218 -13.69 33.02 -13.55
N PRO A 219 -12.58 32.93 -12.77
CA PRO A 219 -11.40 32.20 -13.20
C PRO A 219 -11.88 30.84 -13.70
N LEU A 220 -11.76 30.60 -15.00
CA LEU A 220 -12.08 29.29 -15.54
C LEU A 220 -11.09 28.36 -14.85
N ALA A 221 -11.62 27.37 -14.12
CA ALA A 221 -10.85 26.36 -13.41
C ALA A 221 -9.83 25.60 -14.32
N THR A 222 -9.81 25.90 -15.62
CA THR A 222 -8.95 25.34 -16.66
C THR A 222 -7.50 25.81 -16.63
N ASN A 223 -7.17 26.92 -15.95
CA ASN A 223 -5.79 27.41 -15.86
C ASN A 223 -5.09 27.08 -14.53
N MET A 224 -5.80 26.45 -13.59
CA MET A 224 -5.14 25.91 -12.41
C MET A 224 -4.31 24.69 -12.85
N THR A 225 -2.99 24.80 -12.76
CA THR A 225 -2.15 23.59 -12.80
C THR A 225 -2.37 22.87 -11.48
N THR A 226 -3.39 22.02 -11.41
CA THR A 226 -3.69 21.26 -10.21
C THR A 226 -2.60 20.21 -10.04
N GLY A 227 -1.68 20.44 -9.11
CA GLY A 227 -0.98 19.33 -8.46
C GLY A 227 -2.02 18.51 -7.69
N SER A 228 -2.01 17.20 -7.81
CA SER A 228 -2.84 16.32 -7.00
C SER A 228 -1.90 15.49 -6.14
N VAL A 229 -1.98 15.67 -4.82
CA VAL A 229 -1.53 14.64 -3.88
C VAL A 229 -2.75 13.78 -3.62
N ALA A 230 -2.62 12.49 -3.87
CA ALA A 230 -3.65 11.55 -3.53
C ALA A 230 -3.79 11.55 -2.00
N LEU A 231 -4.88 12.14 -1.52
CA LEU A 231 -5.18 12.28 -0.09
C LEU A 231 -5.28 10.90 0.63
N GLU A 232 -5.35 9.81 -0.14
CA GLU A 232 -5.40 8.42 0.31
C GLU A 232 -4.12 7.92 1.03
N ASP A 233 -3.05 8.70 1.01
CA ASP A 233 -1.81 8.44 1.74
C ASP A 233 -1.76 9.13 3.13
N LEU A 234 -2.66 10.08 3.39
CA LEU A 234 -2.76 10.77 4.68
C LEU A 234 -3.54 9.92 5.68
N ASP A 235 -2.99 9.70 6.87
CA ASP A 235 -3.73 9.08 7.98
C ASP A 235 -4.69 10.07 8.67
N ASN A 236 -5.67 9.56 9.43
CA ASN A 236 -6.71 10.35 10.09
C ASN A 236 -6.37 10.78 11.54
N ILE A 237 -5.16 10.49 12.02
CA ILE A 237 -4.72 10.75 13.39
C ILE A 237 -3.68 11.87 13.46
N THR A 238 -2.98 12.11 12.36
CA THR A 238 -1.98 13.15 12.18
C THR A 238 -2.68 14.45 11.80
N THR A 239 -2.29 15.53 12.48
CA THR A 239 -2.70 16.87 12.12
C THR A 239 -1.77 17.39 11.03
N TYR A 240 -2.35 17.79 9.90
CA TYR A 240 -1.60 18.37 8.78
C TYR A 240 -1.80 19.88 8.75
N ASN A 241 -0.72 20.60 8.44
CA ASN A 241 -0.74 22.03 8.18
C ASN A 241 -0.77 22.26 6.67
N VAL A 242 -1.74 23.02 6.20
CA VAL A 242 -1.62 23.70 4.90
C VAL A 242 -1.07 25.09 5.16
N THR A 243 0.14 25.36 4.67
CA THR A 243 0.75 26.68 4.62
C THR A 243 0.32 27.37 3.34
N VAL A 244 -0.27 28.55 3.45
CA VAL A 244 -0.54 29.45 2.32
C VAL A 244 0.51 30.56 2.34
N ALA A 245 1.33 30.69 1.30
CA ALA A 245 2.36 31.72 1.21
C ALA A 245 2.20 32.57 -0.06
N GLN A 246 2.27 33.88 0.10
CA GLN A 246 2.31 34.85 -0.99
C GLN A 246 3.76 35.23 -1.29
N THR A 247 4.23 35.05 -2.53
CA THR A 247 5.67 35.19 -2.86
C THR A 247 6.08 36.55 -3.42
N SER A 248 5.18 37.52 -3.56
CA SER A 248 5.55 38.87 -4.00
C SER A 248 4.82 40.02 -3.31
N ASP A 249 5.56 41.12 -3.22
CA ASP A 249 5.11 42.40 -2.67
C ASP A 249 4.14 43.09 -3.63
N TRP A 250 2.98 43.47 -3.10
CA TRP A 250 2.18 44.53 -3.72
C TRP A 250 2.94 45.84 -3.48
N ILE A 251 3.78 46.29 -4.42
CA ILE A 251 4.37 47.63 -4.34
C ILE A 251 3.35 48.67 -4.76
N THR A 252 2.18 48.69 -4.13
CA THR A 252 1.24 49.80 -4.33
C THR A 252 2.01 51.06 -4.00
N ASP A 253 1.98 52.06 -4.88
CA ASP A 253 2.61 53.39 -4.74
C ASP A 253 2.11 54.13 -3.45
N GLY A 254 2.34 53.55 -2.25
CA GLY A 254 1.85 54.01 -0.95
C GLY A 254 0.50 53.47 -0.45
N GLU A 255 -0.24 52.60 -1.17
CA GLU A 255 -1.61 52.20 -0.79
C GLU A 255 -1.79 50.69 -0.49
N SER A 256 -1.77 50.26 0.78
CA SER A 256 -1.97 48.84 1.14
C SER A 256 -3.29 48.26 0.62
N ALA A 257 -3.24 47.24 -0.24
CA ALA A 257 -4.42 46.46 -0.61
C ALA A 257 -4.58 45.26 0.33
N THR A 258 -5.70 45.20 1.04
CA THR A 258 -6.03 44.10 1.96
C THR A 258 -6.99 43.13 1.30
N ILE A 259 -6.63 41.84 1.16
CA ILE A 259 -7.59 40.79 0.83
C ILE A 259 -8.42 40.49 2.10
N ALA A 260 -9.68 40.91 2.10
CA ALA A 260 -10.59 40.66 3.21
C ALA A 260 -10.94 39.17 3.33
N LYS A 261 -11.32 38.73 4.53
CA LYS A 261 -11.77 37.36 4.84
C LYS A 261 -12.87 36.84 3.90
N SER A 262 -13.77 37.71 3.47
CA SER A 262 -14.85 37.38 2.53
C SER A 262 -14.37 37.01 1.12
N ASN A 263 -13.08 37.19 0.85
CA ASN A 263 -12.50 37.10 -0.48
C ASN A 263 -11.65 35.83 -0.65
N LEU A 264 -11.37 35.09 0.43
CA LEU A 264 -10.63 33.83 0.42
C LEU A 264 -11.30 32.82 1.36
N GLU A 265 -11.92 31.80 0.79
CA GLU A 265 -12.60 30.72 1.50
C GLU A 265 -11.75 29.45 1.43
N ILE A 266 -11.58 28.76 2.57
CA ILE A 266 -10.82 27.51 2.65
C ILE A 266 -11.74 26.48 3.30
N LYS A 267 -12.07 25.42 2.55
CA LYS A 267 -13.02 24.41 2.97
C LYS A 267 -12.38 23.04 3.08
N TYR A 268 -12.83 22.29 4.08
CA TYR A 268 -12.57 20.87 4.22
C TYR A 268 -13.89 20.12 4.35
N GLY A 269 -14.32 19.49 3.27
CA GLY A 269 -15.72 19.07 3.11
C GLY A 269 -16.65 20.28 3.18
N THR A 270 -17.63 20.25 4.07
CA THR A 270 -18.55 21.38 4.32
C THR A 270 -18.05 22.36 5.39
N SER A 271 -16.94 22.04 6.07
CA SER A 271 -16.40 22.87 7.14
C SER A 271 -15.60 24.04 6.56
N ASP A 272 -15.98 25.26 6.95
CA ASP A 272 -15.24 26.47 6.62
C ASP A 272 -14.09 26.70 7.61
N LEU A 273 -12.86 26.50 7.13
CA LEU A 273 -11.62 26.68 7.88
C LEU A 273 -11.10 28.12 7.82
N SER A 274 -11.82 29.04 7.18
CA SER A 274 -11.44 30.46 7.10
C SER A 274 -11.48 31.19 8.46
N THR A 275 -12.13 30.61 9.47
CA THR A 275 -12.57 31.28 10.70
C THR A 275 -11.53 31.34 11.83
N SER A 276 -10.39 30.67 11.72
CA SER A 276 -9.34 30.61 12.77
C SER A 276 -8.43 31.85 12.87
N ALA A 277 -8.70 32.95 12.14
CA ALA A 277 -7.91 34.20 12.23
C ALA A 277 -8.78 35.47 12.15
N SER A 278 -8.38 36.51 12.88
CA SER A 278 -9.09 37.81 13.00
C SER A 278 -8.91 38.76 11.80
N SER A 279 -7.91 38.54 10.94
CA SER A 279 -7.75 39.16 9.63
C SER A 279 -6.77 38.31 8.79
N PHE A 280 -6.85 38.37 7.45
CA PHE A 280 -5.96 37.59 6.58
C PHE A 280 -4.69 38.36 6.16
N TRP A 281 -4.74 39.70 5.99
CA TRP A 281 -3.58 40.49 5.56
C TRP A 281 -3.61 41.91 6.16
N SER A 282 -2.51 42.37 6.77
CA SER A 282 -2.23 43.79 7.03
C SER A 282 -0.73 44.03 7.09
N GLY A 283 -0.16 44.83 6.20
CA GLY A 283 1.24 45.28 6.30
C GLY A 283 1.92 45.55 4.95
N THR A 284 2.99 46.35 4.99
CA THR A 284 3.89 46.69 3.88
C THR A 284 5.11 45.75 3.86
N SER A 285 5.10 44.84 2.89
CA SER A 285 6.15 43.92 2.41
C SER A 285 6.41 42.58 3.13
N ALA A 286 6.69 41.61 2.26
CA ALA A 286 7.37 40.32 2.31
C ALA A 286 6.67 39.17 3.06
N THR A 287 5.96 38.34 2.30
CA THR A 287 5.48 36.98 2.67
C THR A 287 4.62 36.90 3.93
N ALA A 288 3.30 36.73 3.78
CA ALA A 288 2.49 36.19 4.88
C ALA A 288 2.19 34.71 4.66
N THR A 289 2.32 33.96 5.75
CA THR A 289 2.17 32.51 5.83
C THR A 289 1.04 32.19 6.80
N LYS A 290 0.06 31.37 6.37
CA LYS A 290 -0.98 30.86 7.27
C LYS A 290 -0.97 29.35 7.32
N ASN A 291 -0.85 28.79 8.52
CA ASN A 291 -0.93 27.35 8.76
C ASN A 291 -2.36 26.97 9.17
N ILE A 292 -2.91 25.96 8.51
CA ILE A 292 -4.25 25.44 8.81
C ILE A 292 -4.11 23.99 9.22
N ALA A 293 -4.33 23.75 10.52
CA ALA A 293 -4.35 22.43 11.11
C ALA A 293 -5.68 21.72 10.83
N PHE A 294 -5.62 20.52 10.26
CA PHE A 294 -6.79 19.64 10.12
C PHE A 294 -6.40 18.17 10.30
N ASN A 295 -7.35 17.35 10.77
CA ASN A 295 -7.21 15.90 10.77
C ASN A 295 -7.82 15.35 9.49
N HIS A 296 -7.08 14.50 8.78
CA HIS A 296 -7.55 13.96 7.50
C HIS A 296 -8.74 13.02 7.69
N ASP A 297 -9.70 13.12 6.77
CA ASP A 297 -10.92 12.36 6.63
C ASP A 297 -11.08 12.07 5.15
N THR A 298 -10.99 10.79 4.79
CA THR A 298 -11.00 10.31 3.40
C THR A 298 -12.30 10.58 2.67
N THR A 299 -13.34 11.03 3.38
CA THR A 299 -14.64 11.41 2.79
C THR A 299 -14.73 12.89 2.44
N LYS A 300 -13.71 13.69 2.79
CA LYS A 300 -13.70 15.14 2.65
C LYS A 300 -12.62 15.61 1.68
N ASN A 301 -13.04 16.49 0.78
CA ASN A 301 -12.15 17.19 -0.13
C ASN A 301 -11.67 18.50 0.51
N PHE A 302 -10.38 18.81 0.33
CA PHE A 302 -9.83 20.13 0.63
C PHE A 302 -10.01 21.03 -0.59
N SER A 303 -10.53 22.24 -0.39
CA SER A 303 -10.74 23.22 -1.47
C SER A 303 -10.45 24.63 -0.99
N ILE A 304 -9.90 25.43 -1.89
CA ILE A 304 -9.62 26.84 -1.68
C ILE A 304 -10.37 27.60 -2.77
N TRP A 305 -11.02 28.68 -2.39
CA TRP A 305 -11.77 29.53 -3.31
C TRP A 305 -11.45 31.00 -3.06
N LEU A 306 -11.17 31.75 -4.13
CA LEU A 306 -10.99 33.20 -4.08
C LEU A 306 -12.20 33.88 -4.73
N ASN A 307 -12.80 34.86 -4.07
CA ASN A 307 -13.89 35.65 -4.64
C ASN A 307 -13.31 36.76 -5.53
N PRO A 308 -13.48 36.69 -6.87
CA PRO A 308 -12.87 37.69 -7.76
C PRO A 308 -13.52 39.07 -7.59
N SER A 309 -14.83 39.09 -7.33
CA SER A 309 -15.70 40.29 -7.32
C SER A 309 -15.29 41.37 -6.32
N THR A 310 -14.53 41.00 -5.30
CA THR A 310 -14.17 41.86 -4.16
C THR A 310 -12.69 42.22 -4.10
N VAL A 311 -11.83 41.51 -4.85
CA VAL A 311 -10.39 41.81 -4.98
C VAL A 311 -10.14 42.77 -6.15
N LEU A 312 -11.01 42.74 -7.17
CA LEU A 312 -10.91 43.47 -8.44
C LEU A 312 -11.54 44.89 -8.42
N ASN A 313 -11.48 45.65 -7.32
CA ASN A 313 -11.88 47.06 -7.39
C ASN A 313 -10.84 47.85 -8.22
N THR A 314 -11.30 48.38 -9.34
CA THR A 314 -10.59 48.60 -10.60
C THR A 314 -9.59 49.77 -10.65
N ALA A 315 -9.06 50.26 -9.53
CA ALA A 315 -8.15 51.41 -9.54
C ALA A 315 -6.65 51.06 -9.65
N LEU A 316 -6.26 49.83 -9.26
CA LEU A 316 -4.85 49.39 -9.22
C LEU A 316 -4.47 48.38 -10.31
N LEU A 317 -5.42 48.01 -11.18
CA LEU A 317 -5.30 46.89 -12.12
C LEU A 317 -4.26 47.07 -13.24
N GLY A 318 -3.73 48.28 -13.42
CA GLY A 318 -2.73 48.59 -14.43
C GLY A 318 -1.28 48.53 -13.97
N LYS A 319 -1.00 48.28 -12.67
CA LYS A 319 0.36 48.46 -12.13
C LYS A 319 0.92 47.39 -11.21
N GLN A 320 0.15 46.39 -10.79
CA GLN A 320 0.71 45.26 -10.05
C GLN A 320 -0.22 44.09 -10.07
N LEU A 321 0.32 42.92 -10.40
CA LEU A 321 0.03 41.65 -9.74
C LEU A 321 1.02 40.64 -10.34
N GLU A 322 2.12 40.39 -9.63
CA GLU A 322 2.91 39.16 -9.81
C GLU A 322 2.81 38.34 -8.50
N SER A 323 1.64 38.26 -7.87
CA SER A 323 1.49 37.47 -6.64
C SER A 323 1.25 36.01 -6.96
N GLU A 324 2.22 35.13 -6.73
CA GLU A 324 1.98 33.69 -6.67
C GLU A 324 1.47 33.32 -5.27
N LEU A 325 0.36 32.58 -5.22
CA LEU A 325 -0.11 31.87 -4.04
C LEU A 325 0.46 30.46 -4.08
N THR A 326 1.39 30.17 -3.19
CA THR A 326 1.98 28.84 -3.01
C THR A 326 1.36 28.18 -1.79
N TRP A 327 1.19 26.86 -1.86
CA TRP A 327 0.62 26.07 -0.78
C TRP A 327 1.56 24.91 -0.47
N THR A 328 1.89 24.67 0.79
CA THR A 328 2.70 23.51 1.20
C THR A 328 1.97 22.73 2.29
N LEU A 329 2.00 21.40 2.20
CA LEU A 329 1.52 20.52 3.26
C LEU A 329 2.71 20.18 4.16
N SER A 330 2.56 20.27 5.48
CA SER A 330 3.55 19.79 6.44
C SER A 330 2.90 19.14 7.65
N GLU A 331 3.57 18.21 8.30
CA GLU A 331 3.13 17.66 9.59
C GLU A 331 3.27 18.73 10.70
N THR A 332 2.43 18.69 11.72
CA THR A 332 2.74 19.37 13.00
C THR A 332 3.82 18.57 13.75
N PRO A 333 4.90 19.20 14.22
CA PRO A 333 5.87 18.56 15.12
C PRO A 333 5.26 18.00 16.40
#